data_AF-R7JAC5-F1
#
_entry.id   AF-R7JAC5-F1
#
_cell.length_a   1.000
_cell.length_b   1.000
_cell.length_c   1.000
_cell.angle_alpha   90.00
_cell.angle_beta   90.00
_cell.angle_gamma   90.00
#
_symmetry.space_group_name_H-M   'P 1'
#
loop_
_entity.id
_entity.type
_entity.pdbx_description
1 polymer ?
#
loop_
_entity_poly.entity_id
_entity_poly.type
_entity_poly.pdbx_seq_one_letter_code
_entity_poly.pdbx_strand_id
1 'polypeptide(L)'
;MQILSIITILILCFLILMNYQDTAGITLLSSKIAQIINIPPYSINMNMAIYTLLIFVLGELSAIFFFGPLYTSLKEKFNAYKRELEKGSISNTSAEAKIQVLENKITVLEKALDDALNNNK
;
A
#
# COMPACT_ATOMS: atom_id res chain seq x y z
N MET A 1 -3.07 -6.07 15.69
CA MET A 1 -4.16 -6.05 14.69
C MET A 1 -5.44 -6.69 15.22
N GLN A 2 -5.42 -7.95 15.69
CA GLN A 2 -6.64 -8.64 16.17
C GLN A 2 -7.30 -7.97 17.38
N ILE A 3 -6.53 -7.54 18.39
CA ILE A 3 -7.06 -6.86 19.58
C ILE A 3 -7.82 -5.57 19.21
N LEU A 4 -7.29 -4.78 18.27
CA LEU A 4 -7.93 -3.54 17.83
C LEU A 4 -9.27 -3.82 17.13
N SER A 5 -9.31 -4.83 16.26
CA SER A 5 -10.55 -5.25 15.59
C SER A 5 -11.61 -5.71 16.59
N ILE A 6 -11.22 -6.48 17.61
CA ILE A 6 -12.14 -6.92 18.68
C ILE A 6 -12.70 -5.72 19.44
N ILE A 7 -11.85 -4.75 19.80
CA ILE A 7 -12.28 -3.53 20.48
C ILE A 7 -13.26 -2.72 19.61
N THR A 8 -12.96 -2.55 18.31
CA THR A 8 -13.83 -1.82 17.39
C THR A 8 -15.20 -2.48 17.26
N ILE A 9 -15.26 -3.82 17.17
CA ILE A 9 -16.52 -4.57 17.11
C ILE A 9 -17.30 -4.41 18.42
N LEU A 10 -16.63 -4.47 19.57
CA LEU A 10 -17.28 -4.27 20.87
C LEU A 10 -17.89 -2.86 20.99
N ILE A 11 -17.18 -1.83 20.54
CA ILE A 11 -17.69 -0.46 20.49
C ILE A 11 -18.92 -0.38 19.57
N LEU A 12 -18.88 -1.00 18.39
CA LEU A 12 -20.01 -1.04 17.48
C LEU A 12 -21.23 -1.72 18.11
N CYS A 13 -21.04 -2.88 18.75
CA CYS A 13 -22.11 -3.59 19.46
C CYS A 13 -22.70 -2.74 20.59
N PHE A 14 -21.86 -2.05 21.36
CA PHE A 14 -22.31 -1.14 22.42
C PHE A 14 -23.17 0.00 21.86
N LEU A 15 -22.73 0.65 20.78
CA LEU A 15 -23.47 1.72 20.12
C LEU A 15 -24.82 1.25 19.56
N ILE A 16 -24.87 0.06 18.98
CA ILE A 16 -26.09 -0.56 18.47
C ILE A 16 -27.09 -0.82 19.61
N LEU A 17 -26.62 -1.40 20.72
CA LEU A 17 -27.47 -1.70 21.87
C LEU A 17 -28.00 -0.43 22.54
N MET A 18 -27.15 0.59 22.68
CA MET A 18 -27.53 1.86 23.30
C MET A 18 -28.63 2.59 22.51
N ASN A 19 -28.64 2.47 21.17
CA ASN A 19 -29.57 3.19 20.30
C ASN A 19 -30.64 2.27 19.68
N TYR A 20 -30.86 1.07 20.23
CA TYR A 20 -31.75 0.07 19.60
C TYR A 20 -33.22 0.52 19.49
N GLN A 21 -33.68 1.33 20.45
CA GLN A 21 -35.05 1.86 20.44
C GLN A 21 -35.17 3.24 19.78
N ASP A 22 -34.05 3.86 19.44
CA ASP A 22 -34.03 5.19 18.85
C ASP A 22 -34.27 5.15 17.35
N THR A 23 -34.87 6.23 16.85
CA THR A 23 -35.13 6.42 15.42
C THR A 23 -34.36 7.63 14.91
N ALA A 24 -33.60 7.43 13.85
CA ALA A 24 -32.89 8.47 13.13
C ALA A 24 -33.76 9.03 12.00
N GLY A 25 -33.93 10.35 11.97
CA GLY A 25 -34.49 11.05 10.79
C GLY A 25 -33.37 11.36 9.81
N ILE A 26 -33.37 10.70 8.66
CA ILE A 26 -32.41 10.95 7.58
C ILE A 26 -33.07 11.85 6.55
N THR A 27 -32.61 13.10 6.47
CA THR A 27 -33.05 14.06 5.47
C THR A 27 -32.28 13.84 4.17
N LEU A 28 -32.94 13.26 3.18
CA LEU A 28 -32.36 13.04 1.85
C LEU A 28 -32.40 14.31 1.00
N LEU A 29 -33.51 15.06 1.07
CA LEU A 29 -33.67 16.33 0.39
C LEU A 29 -34.12 17.39 1.37
N SER A 30 -33.21 18.32 1.68
CA SER A 30 -33.51 19.41 2.60
C SER A 30 -34.52 20.38 1.97
N SER A 31 -35.33 21.03 2.80
CA SER A 31 -36.33 22.01 2.37
C SER A 31 -35.73 23.15 1.52
N LYS A 32 -34.49 23.56 1.82
CA LYS A 32 -33.78 24.61 1.07
C LYS A 32 -33.43 24.16 -0.36
N ILE A 33 -32.97 22.93 -0.52
CA ILE A 33 -32.59 22.39 -1.84
C ILE A 33 -33.85 22.01 -2.63
N ALA A 34 -34.83 21.40 -1.96
CA ALA A 34 -36.15 21.09 -2.50
C ALA A 34 -36.84 22.29 -3.16
N GLN A 35 -36.80 23.45 -2.51
CA GLN A 35 -37.38 24.70 -3.03
C GLN A 35 -36.67 25.21 -4.29
N ILE A 36 -35.35 25.03 -4.39
CA ILE A 36 -34.58 25.44 -5.58
C ILE A 36 -34.94 24.55 -6.78
N ILE A 37 -35.24 23.27 -6.54
CA ILE A 37 -35.46 22.26 -7.59
C ILE A 37 -36.98 22.01 -7.82
N ASN A 38 -37.87 22.70 -7.10
CA ASN A 38 -39.34 22.51 -7.13
C ASN A 38 -39.78 21.05 -6.88
N ILE A 39 -39.07 20.31 -6.03
CA ILE A 39 -39.40 18.93 -5.64
C ILE A 39 -39.76 18.93 -4.15
N PRO A 40 -40.74 18.15 -3.68
CA PRO A 40 -41.05 18.08 -2.26
C PRO A 40 -39.85 17.55 -1.44
N PRO A 41 -39.58 18.12 -0.25
CA PRO A 41 -38.55 17.61 0.63
C PRO A 41 -38.86 16.17 1.04
N TYR A 42 -37.82 15.35 1.15
CA TYR A 42 -37.96 13.93 1.45
C TYR A 42 -37.05 13.55 2.60
N SER A 43 -37.66 12.98 3.64
CA SER A 43 -36.98 12.48 4.83
C SER A 43 -37.51 11.10 5.15
N ILE A 44 -36.61 10.21 5.54
CA ILE A 44 -36.93 8.85 5.94
C ILE A 44 -36.57 8.66 7.40
N ASN A 45 -37.44 7.99 8.15
CA ASN A 45 -37.15 7.59 9.51
C ASN A 45 -36.66 6.15 9.48
N MET A 46 -35.52 5.89 10.10
CA MET A 46 -34.89 4.58 10.18
C MET A 46 -34.49 4.29 11.62
N ASN A 47 -34.54 3.03 12.03
CA ASN A 47 -33.99 2.63 13.32
C ASN A 47 -32.49 3.01 13.39
N MET A 48 -32.09 3.66 14.48
CA MET A 48 -30.75 4.21 14.65
C MET A 48 -29.66 3.13 14.70
N ALA A 49 -29.98 1.94 15.22
CA ALA A 49 -29.06 0.80 15.18
C ALA A 49 -28.80 0.32 13.74
N ILE A 50 -29.83 0.25 12.89
CA ILE A 50 -29.69 -0.12 11.48
C ILE A 50 -28.87 0.94 10.73
N TYR A 51 -29.17 2.21 10.98
CA TYR A 51 -28.41 3.32 10.39
C TYR A 51 -26.92 3.28 10.75
N THR A 52 -26.60 3.03 12.02
CA THR A 52 -25.23 2.91 12.51
C THR A 52 -24.50 1.74 11.85
N LEU A 53 -25.16 0.60 11.71
CA LEU A 53 -24.59 -0.57 11.03
C LEU A 53 -24.31 -0.29 9.55
N LEU A 54 -25.24 0.36 8.85
CA LEU A 54 -25.08 0.72 7.44
C LEU A 54 -23.89 1.66 7.22
N ILE A 55 -23.76 2.70 8.04
CA ILE A 55 -22.61 3.61 7.96
C ILE A 55 -21.31 2.87 8.21
N PHE A 56 -21.27 1.97 9.20
CA PHE A 56 -20.07 1.21 9.51
C PHE A 56 -19.62 0.35 8.32
N VAL A 57 -20.55 -0.41 7.71
CA VAL A 57 -20.26 -1.26 6.55
C VAL A 57 -19.85 -0.43 5.33
N LEU A 58 -20.55 0.68 5.07
CA LEU A 58 -20.20 1.57 3.97
C LEU A 58 -18.82 2.23 4.17
N GLY A 59 -18.47 2.56 5.40
CA GLY A 59 -17.15 3.06 5.78
C GLY A 59 -16.05 2.06 5.44
N GLU A 60 -16.20 0.80 5.88
CA GLU A 60 -15.24 -0.27 5.58
C GLU A 60 -15.11 -0.51 4.07
N LEU A 61 -16.23 -0.55 3.33
CA LEU A 61 -16.22 -0.69 1.88
C LEU A 61 -15.51 0.48 1.20
N SER A 62 -15.74 1.71 1.66
CA SER A 62 -15.06 2.89 1.13
C SER A 62 -13.55 2.81 1.34
N ALA A 63 -13.09 2.36 2.51
CA ALA A 63 -11.68 2.20 2.80
C ALA A 63 -11.02 1.20 1.83
N ILE A 64 -11.65 0.05 1.59
CA ILE A 64 -11.15 -0.94 0.62
C ILE A 64 -11.13 -0.35 -0.79
N PHE A 65 -12.19 0.35 -1.20
CA PHE A 65 -12.30 0.92 -2.53
C PHE A 65 -11.25 1.99 -2.81
N PHE A 66 -10.96 2.88 -1.84
CA PHE A 66 -9.98 3.95 -2.01
C PHE A 66 -8.54 3.48 -1.78
N PHE A 67 -8.29 2.70 -0.73
CA PHE A 67 -6.92 2.29 -0.36
C PHE A 67 -6.44 1.04 -1.07
N GLY A 68 -7.34 0.17 -1.56
CA GLY A 68 -6.99 -1.04 -2.30
C GLY A 68 -6.12 -0.75 -3.53
N PRO A 69 -6.57 0.12 -4.46
CA PRO A 69 -5.79 0.50 -5.65
C PRO A 69 -4.48 1.23 -5.31
N LEU A 70 -4.47 2.03 -4.24
CA LEU A 70 -3.26 2.71 -3.79
C LEU A 70 -2.22 1.71 -3.28
N TYR A 71 -2.65 0.73 -2.50
CA TYR A 71 -1.78 -0.32 -1.98
C TYR A 71 -1.20 -1.19 -3.10
N THR A 72 -2.01 -1.58 -4.09
CA THR A 72 -1.51 -2.38 -5.22
C THR A 72 -0.48 -1.59 -6.04
N SER A 73 -0.77 -0.34 -6.37
CA SER A 73 0.17 0.53 -7.10
C SER A 73 1.48 0.71 -6.34
N LEU A 74 1.41 0.93 -5.02
CA LEU A 74 2.60 1.10 -4.19
C LEU A 74 3.42 -0.20 -4.12
N LYS A 75 2.75 -1.35 -3.99
CA LYS A 75 3.39 -2.67 -3.96
C LYS A 75 4.10 -2.98 -5.27
N GLU A 76 3.51 -2.64 -6.41
CA GLU A 76 4.13 -2.81 -7.72
C GLU A 76 5.40 -1.97 -7.85
N LYS A 77 5.33 -0.68 -7.49
CA LYS A 77 6.50 0.21 -7.50
C LYS A 77 7.61 -0.30 -6.57
N PHE A 78 7.25 -0.74 -5.38
CA PHE A 78 8.20 -1.31 -4.43
C PHE A 78 8.89 -2.56 -4.99
N ASN A 79 8.15 -3.46 -5.63
CA ASN A 79 8.73 -4.66 -6.25
C ASN A 79 9.64 -4.31 -7.45
N ALA A 80 9.26 -3.32 -8.25
CA ALA A 80 10.10 -2.84 -9.34
C ALA A 80 11.42 -2.28 -8.81
N TYR A 81 11.36 -1.45 -7.77
CA TYR A 81 12.53 -0.88 -7.10
C TYR A 81 13.44 -1.96 -6.51
N LYS A 82 12.86 -2.96 -5.82
CA LYS A 82 13.62 -4.12 -5.31
C LYS A 82 14.35 -4.86 -6.42
N ARG A 83 13.70 -5.07 -7.57
CA ARG A 83 14.29 -5.73 -8.73
C ARG A 83 15.44 -4.93 -9.34
N GLU A 84 15.35 -3.60 -9.34
CA GLU A 84 16.43 -2.72 -9.80
C GLU A 84 17.64 -2.77 -8.87
N LEU A 85 17.42 -2.76 -7.56
CA LEU A 85 18.50 -2.94 -6.57
C LEU A 85 19.21 -4.29 -6.74
N GLU A 86 18.45 -5.37 -6.95
CA GLU A 86 19.02 -6.70 -7.19
C GLU A 86 19.86 -6.71 -8.49
N LYS A 87 19.38 -6.09 -9.57
CA LYS A 87 20.15 -5.95 -10.82
C LYS A 87 21.45 -5.14 -10.64
N GLY A 88 21.39 -4.05 -9.88
CA GLY A 88 22.57 -3.23 -9.57
C GLY A 88 23.60 -4.00 -8.74
N SER A 89 23.16 -4.81 -7.78
CA SER A 89 24.06 -5.65 -6.98
C SER A 89 24.79 -6.70 -7.84
N ILE A 90 24.08 -7.35 -8.77
CA ILE A 90 24.67 -8.36 -9.67
C ILE A 90 25.64 -7.72 -10.66
N SER A 91 25.33 -6.53 -11.19
CA SER A 91 26.24 -5.85 -12.13
C SER A 91 27.54 -5.43 -11.44
N ASN A 92 27.47 -4.95 -10.18
CA ASN A 92 28.65 -4.62 -9.39
C ASN A 92 29.52 -5.86 -9.12
N THR A 93 28.93 -6.98 -8.70
CA THR A 93 29.67 -8.24 -8.53
C THR A 93 30.31 -8.72 -9.83
N SER A 94 29.62 -8.58 -10.97
CA SER A 94 30.19 -8.92 -12.27
C SER A 94 31.34 -7.99 -12.69
N ALA A 95 31.28 -6.71 -12.35
CA ALA A 95 32.34 -5.75 -12.61
C ALA A 95 33.59 -6.05 -11.77
N GLU A 96 33.40 -6.35 -10.48
CA GLU A 96 34.45 -6.79 -9.56
C GLU A 96 35.17 -8.04 -10.08
N ALA A 97 34.41 -9.06 -10.51
CA ALA A 97 34.99 -10.28 -11.08
C ALA A 97 35.81 -10.01 -12.36
N LYS A 98 35.36 -9.08 -13.22
CA LYS A 98 36.11 -8.69 -14.42
C LYS A 98 37.40 -7.95 -14.07
N ILE A 99 37.37 -7.07 -13.07
CA ILE A 99 38.56 -6.35 -12.58
C ILE A 99 39.58 -7.34 -12.05
N GLN A 100 39.16 -8.30 -11.22
CA GLN A 100 40.06 -9.33 -10.68
C GLN A 100 40.73 -10.18 -11.78
N VAL A 101 39.99 -10.52 -12.84
CA VAL A 101 40.56 -11.24 -13.99
C VAL A 101 41.58 -10.38 -14.75
N LEU A 102 41.31 -9.07 -14.89
CA LEU A 102 42.24 -8.14 -15.53
C LEU A 102 43.53 -8.00 -14.71
N GLU A 103 43.42 -7.85 -13.39
CA GLU A 103 44.58 -7.80 -12.48
C GLU A 103 45.42 -9.07 -12.61
N ASN A 104 44.79 -10.25 -12.56
CA ASN A 104 45.50 -11.53 -12.73
C ASN A 104 46.22 -11.61 -14.08
N LYS A 105 45.60 -11.14 -15.17
CA LYS A 105 46.24 -11.14 -16.50
C LYS A 105 47.45 -10.20 -16.54
N ILE A 106 47.37 -9.03 -15.91
CA ILE A 106 48.49 -8.09 -15.80
C ILE A 106 49.63 -8.74 -15.03
N THR A 107 49.37 -9.34 -13.87
CA THR A 107 50.40 -10.03 -13.07
C THR A 107 51.08 -11.17 -13.83
N VAL A 108 50.32 -11.93 -14.62
CA VAL A 108 50.90 -12.99 -15.48
C VAL A 108 51.79 -12.39 -16.56
N LEU A 109 51.38 -11.29 -17.20
CA LEU A 109 52.18 -10.59 -18.21
C LEU A 109 53.46 -10.00 -17.61
N GLU A 110 53.37 -9.40 -16.41
CA GLU A 110 54.54 -8.90 -15.67
C GLU A 110 55.51 -10.02 -15.37
N LYS A 111 55.02 -11.17 -14.88
CA LYS A 111 55.86 -12.33 -14.60
C LYS A 111 56.51 -12.90 -15.86
N ALA A 112 55.75 -13.02 -16.96
CA ALA A 112 56.28 -13.48 -18.23
C ALA A 112 57.34 -12.52 -18.81
N LEU A 113 57.17 -11.22 -18.61
CA LEU A 113 58.14 -10.20 -19.00
C LEU A 113 59.42 -10.30 -18.16
N ASP A 114 59.31 -10.45 -16.84
CA ASP A 114 60.44 -10.64 -15.93
C ASP A 114 61.20 -11.93 -16.24
N ASP A 115 60.50 -13.03 -16.51
CA ASP A 115 61.10 -14.30 -16.92
C ASP A 115 61.83 -14.16 -18.27
N ALA A 116 61.29 -13.40 -19.23
CA ALA A 116 61.92 -13.14 -20.52
C ALA A 116 63.15 -12.20 -20.43
N LEU A 117 63.11 -11.23 -19.52
CA LEU A 117 64.24 -10.34 -19.21
C LEU A 117 65.37 -11.08 -18.47
N ASN A 118 65.03 -11.95 -17.51
CA ASN A 118 66.00 -12.70 -16.74
C ASN A 118 66.61 -13.89 -17.51
N ASN A 119 65.89 -14.51 -18.45
CA ASN A 119 66.44 -15.55 -19.34
C ASN A 119 67.24 -15.01 -20.54
N ASN A 120 67.31 -13.69 -20.74
CA ASN A 120 68.15 -13.04 -21.76
C ASN A 120 69.53 -12.57 -21.23
N LYS A 121 69.95 -13.06 -20.06
CA LYS A 121 71.33 -12.98 -19.56
C LYS A 121 72.02 -14.32 -19.71
#